data_AF-Q2KKX4-F1
#
_entry.id   AF-Q2KKX4-F1
#
_cell.length_a   1.000
_cell.length_b   1.000
_cell.length_c   1.000
_cell.angle_alpha   90.00
_cell.angle_beta   90.00
_cell.angle_gamma   90.00
#
_symmetry.space_group_name_H-M   'P 1'
#
loop_
_entity.id
_entity.type
_entity.pdbx_description
1 polymer ?
#
loop_
_entity_poly.entity_id
_entity_poly.type
_entity_poly.pdbx_seq_one_letter_code
_entity_poly.pdbx_strand_id
1 'polypeptide(L)'
;GCQWDDETGKVDGFTQYGYDGEDFIAFDLKTDTWIAPKQQAEITKNKWDNDKADIAQRKNYLTQICPEWLKKYVDYGRSSLLRTELPSVSLLQKTPSSPVSCHATGFYPDGAVMFWRKDGEELHEEVEHGEILPNHDGSFQMSVDLKLSSVTPEDWTK
;
A
#
# COMPACT_ATOMS: atom_id res chain seq x y z
N GLY A 1 0.33 14.84 1.83
CA GLY A 1 0.93 14.72 3.16
C GLY A 1 2.43 14.73 3.00
N CYS A 2 3.15 14.05 3.89
CA CYS A 2 4.58 13.83 3.76
C CYS A 2 4.90 12.39 4.16
N GLN A 3 5.98 11.87 3.61
CA GLN A 3 6.64 10.64 4.02
C GLN A 3 7.95 11.02 4.70
N TRP A 4 8.26 10.32 5.78
CA TRP A 4 9.52 10.44 6.51
C TRP A 4 10.17 9.07 6.56
N ASP A 5 11.43 9.02 6.13
CA ASP A 5 12.30 7.86 6.26
C ASP A 5 13.08 7.99 7.57
N ASP A 6 12.86 7.05 8.49
CA ASP A 6 13.41 7.06 9.83
C ASP A 6 14.89 6.62 9.89
N GLU A 7 15.41 5.98 8.84
CA GLU A 7 16.81 5.59 8.71
C GLU A 7 17.68 6.73 8.18
N THR A 8 17.22 7.37 7.09
CA THR A 8 17.97 8.41 6.38
C THR A 8 17.59 9.83 6.81
N GLY A 9 16.45 9.99 7.46
CA GLY A 9 15.88 11.29 7.81
C GLY A 9 15.27 12.04 6.62
N LYS A 10 15.23 11.41 5.42
CA LYS A 10 14.67 12.02 4.22
C LYS A 10 13.17 12.29 4.39
N VAL A 11 12.73 13.46 3.90
CA VAL A 11 11.32 13.83 3.88
C VAL A 11 10.90 14.11 2.44
N ASP A 12 9.86 13.43 1.99
CA ASP A 12 9.21 13.68 0.70
C ASP A 12 7.79 14.21 0.96
N GLY A 13 7.47 15.37 0.38
CA GLY A 13 6.18 16.04 0.56
C GLY A 13 5.33 16.00 -0.70
N PHE A 14 4.01 15.87 -0.55
CA PHE A 14 3.07 15.81 -1.66
C PHE A 14 1.75 16.52 -1.33
N THR A 15 1.18 17.22 -2.31
CA THR A 15 -0.20 17.70 -2.27
C THR A 15 -0.80 17.60 -3.66
N GLN A 16 -1.95 16.97 -3.76
CA GLN A 16 -2.65 16.69 -5.01
C GLN A 16 -4.15 16.76 -4.78
N TYR A 17 -4.87 17.09 -5.84
CA TYR A 17 -6.32 17.17 -5.84
C TYR A 17 -6.85 16.37 -7.03
N GLY A 18 -7.91 15.61 -6.78
CA GLY A 18 -8.68 14.93 -7.80
C GLY A 18 -10.03 15.60 -8.01
N TYR A 19 -10.59 15.44 -9.22
CA TYR A 19 -11.92 15.90 -9.60
C TYR A 19 -12.63 14.75 -10.32
N ASP A 20 -13.85 14.43 -9.91
CA ASP A 20 -14.62 13.27 -10.41
C ASP A 20 -13.88 11.93 -10.32
N GLY A 21 -13.01 11.78 -9.31
CA GLY A 21 -12.18 10.58 -9.13
C GLY A 21 -10.94 10.50 -10.03
N GLU A 22 -10.70 11.50 -10.87
CA GLU A 22 -9.51 11.59 -11.72
C GLU A 22 -8.49 12.60 -11.19
N ASP A 23 -7.21 12.39 -11.53
CA ASP A 23 -6.15 13.35 -11.25
C ASP A 23 -6.44 14.70 -11.92
N PHE A 24 -6.37 15.77 -11.13
CA PHE A 24 -6.70 17.12 -11.59
C PHE A 24 -5.53 18.09 -11.51
N ILE A 25 -4.89 18.22 -10.35
CA ILE A 25 -3.74 19.11 -10.16
C ILE A 25 -2.86 18.64 -8.99
N ALA A 26 -1.54 18.71 -9.13
CA ALA A 26 -0.57 18.32 -8.09
C ALA A 26 0.55 19.36 -7.94
N PHE A 27 1.04 19.58 -6.73
CA PHE A 27 2.15 20.51 -6.49
C PHE A 27 3.48 19.78 -6.59
N ASP A 28 4.37 20.27 -7.47
CA ASP A 28 5.74 19.85 -7.54
C ASP A 28 6.61 20.67 -6.58
N LEU A 29 6.99 20.03 -5.48
CA LEU A 29 7.82 20.61 -4.43
C LEU A 29 9.24 20.94 -4.91
N LYS A 30 9.73 20.30 -5.99
CA LYS A 30 11.09 20.53 -6.51
C LYS A 30 11.19 21.84 -7.28
N THR A 31 10.16 22.13 -8.09
CA THR A 31 10.12 23.33 -8.94
C THR A 31 9.31 24.46 -8.32
N ASP A 32 8.63 24.21 -7.20
CA ASP A 32 7.69 25.13 -6.56
C ASP A 32 6.56 25.58 -7.52
N THR A 33 6.04 24.63 -8.32
CA THR A 33 4.97 24.87 -9.30
C THR A 33 3.91 23.78 -9.28
N TRP A 34 2.71 24.10 -9.74
CA TRP A 34 1.64 23.12 -9.94
C TRP A 34 1.77 22.38 -11.28
N ILE A 35 1.33 21.13 -11.33
CA ILE A 35 1.24 20.29 -12.52
C ILE A 35 -0.24 20.06 -12.78
N ALA A 36 -0.71 20.42 -13.98
CA ALA A 36 -2.09 20.25 -14.43
C ALA A 36 -2.15 19.13 -15.49
N PRO A 37 -2.43 17.87 -15.09
CA PRO A 37 -2.59 16.76 -16.05
C PRO A 37 -3.77 16.91 -17.01
N LYS A 38 -4.74 17.76 -16.68
CA LYS A 38 -5.94 18.05 -17.50
C LYS A 38 -5.97 19.53 -17.88
N GLN A 39 -6.38 19.84 -19.11
CA GLN A 39 -6.47 21.21 -19.60
C GLN A 39 -7.39 22.09 -18.73
N GLN A 40 -8.46 21.49 -18.19
CA GLN A 40 -9.42 22.15 -17.29
C GLN A 40 -8.76 22.66 -16.00
N ALA A 41 -7.62 22.09 -15.59
CA ALA A 41 -6.87 22.50 -14.40
C ALA A 41 -5.87 23.64 -14.68
N GLU A 42 -5.60 23.99 -15.95
CA GLU A 42 -4.60 25.02 -16.30
C GLU A 42 -4.93 26.40 -15.73
N ILE A 43 -6.22 26.76 -15.69
CA ILE A 43 -6.67 28.04 -15.11
C ILE A 43 -6.32 28.09 -13.62
N THR A 44 -6.57 27.00 -12.89
CA THR A 44 -6.23 26.88 -11.47
C THR A 44 -4.73 26.88 -11.26
N LYS A 45 -3.97 26.11 -12.06
CA LYS A 45 -2.50 26.10 -12.06
C LYS A 45 -1.94 27.51 -12.22
N ASN A 46 -2.37 28.24 -13.26
CA ASN A 46 -1.89 29.59 -13.52
C ASN A 46 -2.21 30.54 -12.36
N LYS A 47 -3.40 30.42 -11.76
CA LYS A 47 -3.77 31.22 -10.58
C LYS A 47 -2.87 30.92 -9.39
N TRP A 48 -2.66 29.64 -9.06
CA TRP A 48 -1.91 29.23 -7.88
C TRP A 48 -0.39 29.38 -8.05
N ASP A 49 0.16 29.19 -9.26
CA ASP A 49 1.58 29.44 -9.56
C ASP A 49 1.99 30.92 -9.36
N ASN A 50 1.02 31.83 -9.51
CA ASN A 50 1.19 33.26 -9.28
C ASN A 50 1.05 33.67 -7.81
N ASP A 51 0.56 32.78 -6.94
CA ASP A 51 0.46 33.03 -5.50
C ASP A 51 1.72 32.54 -4.77
N LYS A 52 2.73 33.41 -4.71
CA LYS A 52 4.02 33.08 -4.06
C LYS A 52 3.91 32.88 -2.56
N ALA A 53 2.93 33.50 -1.91
CA ALA A 53 2.74 33.33 -0.46
C ALA A 53 2.20 31.93 -0.15
N ASP A 54 1.19 31.48 -0.91
CA ASP A 54 0.62 30.13 -0.78
C ASP A 54 1.65 29.04 -1.11
N ILE A 55 2.46 29.22 -2.17
CA ILE A 55 3.58 28.31 -2.49
C ILE A 55 4.56 28.18 -1.32
N ALA A 56 5.01 29.30 -0.76
CA ALA A 56 5.95 29.30 0.37
C ALA A 56 5.34 28.63 1.61
N GLN A 57 4.06 28.89 1.88
CA GLN A 57 3.33 28.26 2.99
C GLN A 57 3.23 26.73 2.80
N ARG A 58 2.86 26.26 1.61
CA ARG A 58 2.77 24.82 1.31
C ARG A 58 4.13 24.14 1.43
N LYS A 59 5.19 24.76 0.89
CA LYS A 59 6.56 24.25 1.02
C LYS A 59 6.97 24.11 2.48
N ASN A 60 6.73 25.14 3.30
CA ASN A 60 7.01 25.09 4.74
C ASN A 60 6.20 23.99 5.42
N TYR A 61 4.92 23.86 5.11
CA TYR A 61 4.09 22.81 5.68
C TYR A 61 4.60 21.41 5.33
N LEU A 62 4.88 21.14 4.04
CA LEU A 62 5.27 19.82 3.57
C LEU A 62 6.68 19.40 4.03
N THR A 63 7.60 20.36 4.19
CA THR A 63 9.00 20.06 4.51
C THR A 63 9.34 20.19 5.99
N GLN A 64 8.59 20.97 6.77
CA GLN A 64 8.89 21.23 8.20
C GLN A 64 7.75 20.74 9.10
N ILE A 65 6.55 21.28 8.92
CA ILE A 65 5.44 21.05 9.85
C ILE A 65 4.93 19.61 9.78
N CYS A 66 4.69 19.10 8.57
CA CYS A 66 4.19 17.75 8.36
C CYS A 66 5.10 16.66 8.97
N PRO A 67 6.43 16.63 8.70
CA PRO A 67 7.29 15.62 9.30
C PRO A 67 7.41 15.74 10.82
N GLU A 68 7.33 16.95 11.40
CA GLU A 68 7.26 17.12 12.86
C GLU A 68 6.02 16.46 13.46
N TRP A 69 4.84 16.68 12.86
CA TRP A 69 3.61 16.01 13.28
C TRP A 69 3.67 14.50 13.08
N LEU A 70 4.22 14.04 11.95
CA LEU A 70 4.35 12.61 11.66
C LEU A 70 5.20 11.91 12.73
N LYS A 71 6.38 12.44 13.05
CA LYS A 71 7.26 11.92 14.12
C LYS A 71 6.53 11.84 15.46
N LYS A 72 5.85 12.93 15.84
CA LYS A 72 5.07 13.00 17.08
C LYS A 72 3.98 11.94 17.16
N TYR A 73 3.24 11.70 16.08
CA TYR A 73 2.18 10.70 16.07
C TYR A 73 2.70 9.27 16.01
N VAL A 74 3.83 9.02 15.34
CA VAL A 74 4.53 7.73 15.40
C VAL A 74 4.98 7.44 16.83
N ASP A 75 5.55 8.42 17.53
CA ASP A 75 5.95 8.27 18.93
C ASP A 75 4.74 7.98 19.84
N TYR A 76 3.62 8.68 19.65
CA TYR A 76 2.39 8.47 20.44
C TYR A 76 1.75 7.11 20.16
N GLY A 77 1.78 6.66 18.91
CA GLY A 77 1.18 5.41 18.46
C GLY A 77 2.13 4.21 18.48
N ARG A 78 3.34 4.36 19.05
CA ARG A 78 4.45 3.40 18.88
C ARG A 78 4.07 1.95 19.17
N SER A 79 3.32 1.71 20.25
CA SER A 79 2.88 0.37 20.64
C SER A 79 1.96 -0.30 19.63
N SER A 80 1.20 0.49 18.86
CA SER A 80 0.22 -0.01 17.90
C SER A 80 0.74 0.03 16.46
N LEU A 81 1.50 1.06 16.08
CA LEU A 81 2.03 1.26 14.73
C LEU A 81 3.27 0.42 14.44
N LEU A 82 4.12 0.16 15.44
CA LEU A 82 5.33 -0.65 15.29
C LEU A 82 5.16 -2.09 15.80
N ARG A 83 3.92 -2.53 16.02
CA ARG A 83 3.65 -3.92 16.41
C ARG A 83 3.91 -4.85 15.22
N THR A 84 4.13 -6.11 15.52
CA THR A 84 4.22 -7.17 14.51
C THR A 84 3.37 -8.33 14.97
N GLU A 85 2.45 -8.75 14.11
CA GLU A 85 1.55 -9.87 14.36
C GLU A 85 1.76 -10.89 13.25
N LEU A 86 1.97 -12.15 13.62
CA LEU A 86 2.16 -13.24 12.67
C LEU A 86 0.79 -13.75 12.19
N PRO A 87 0.67 -14.11 10.90
CA PRO A 87 -0.57 -14.69 10.40
C PRO A 87 -0.82 -16.07 11.02
N SER A 88 -2.09 -16.36 11.27
CA SER A 88 -2.58 -17.74 11.29
C SER A 88 -2.84 -18.17 9.85
N VAL A 89 -2.36 -19.36 9.47
CA VAL A 89 -2.44 -19.88 8.10
C VAL A 89 -3.27 -21.15 8.08
N SER A 90 -4.18 -21.26 7.11
CA SER A 90 -5.02 -22.44 6.89
C SER A 90 -5.10 -22.81 5.42
N LEU A 91 -5.22 -24.11 5.15
CA LEU A 91 -5.51 -24.64 3.82
C LEU A 91 -6.99 -25.01 3.76
N LEU A 92 -7.68 -24.43 2.79
CA LEU A 92 -9.12 -24.59 2.61
C LEU A 92 -9.38 -25.21 1.24
N GLN A 93 -10.10 -26.32 1.23
CA GLN A 93 -10.59 -26.93 0.01
C GLN A 93 -12.07 -27.27 0.18
N LYS A 94 -12.94 -26.68 -0.66
CA LYS A 94 -14.39 -26.86 -0.54
C LYS A 94 -14.84 -28.25 -0.99
N THR A 95 -14.28 -28.75 -2.08
CA THR A 95 -14.53 -30.09 -2.65
C THR A 95 -13.22 -30.64 -3.22
N PRO A 96 -13.07 -31.96 -3.43
CA PRO A 96 -11.85 -32.54 -4.01
C PRO A 96 -11.45 -31.98 -5.39
N SER A 97 -12.40 -31.42 -6.13
CA SER A 97 -12.20 -30.78 -7.43
C SER A 97 -12.04 -29.26 -7.35
N SER A 98 -12.28 -28.65 -6.19
CA SER A 98 -12.08 -27.21 -5.99
C SER A 98 -10.59 -26.88 -5.89
N PRO A 99 -10.18 -25.67 -6.30
CA PRO A 99 -8.86 -25.14 -5.97
C PRO A 99 -8.59 -25.22 -4.47
N VAL A 100 -7.32 -25.37 -4.11
CA VAL A 100 -6.86 -25.30 -2.73
C VAL A 100 -6.50 -23.85 -2.45
N SER A 101 -7.17 -23.25 -1.48
CA SER A 101 -6.90 -21.89 -1.02
C SER A 101 -5.97 -21.92 0.19
N CYS A 102 -4.83 -21.25 0.11
CA CYS A 102 -4.06 -20.91 1.29
C CYS A 102 -4.56 -19.56 1.80
N HIS A 103 -5.10 -19.53 3.02
CA HIS A 103 -5.62 -18.32 3.65
C HIS A 103 -4.76 -17.95 4.86
N ALA A 104 -4.25 -16.72 4.87
CA ALA A 104 -3.56 -16.13 6.00
C ALA A 104 -4.37 -14.97 6.57
N THR A 105 -4.51 -14.90 7.89
CA THR A 105 -5.23 -13.82 8.57
C THR A 105 -4.58 -13.47 9.91
N GLY A 106 -4.78 -12.23 10.37
CA GLY A 106 -4.27 -11.77 11.66
C GLY A 106 -2.85 -11.23 11.60
N PHE A 107 -2.33 -10.92 10.40
CA PHE A 107 -0.99 -10.33 10.29
C PHE A 107 -1.02 -8.81 10.32
N TYR A 108 0.06 -8.21 10.82
CA TYR A 108 0.31 -6.77 10.81
C TYR A 108 1.81 -6.53 10.72
N PRO A 109 2.32 -5.57 9.91
CA PRO A 109 1.59 -4.61 9.07
C PRO A 109 0.92 -5.22 7.82
N ASP A 110 0.43 -4.40 6.91
CA ASP A 110 -0.26 -4.79 5.68
C ASP A 110 0.63 -5.47 4.63
N GLY A 111 1.96 -5.46 4.81
CA GLY A 111 2.90 -6.10 3.90
C GLY A 111 3.06 -7.61 4.18
N ALA A 112 2.60 -8.45 3.25
CA ALA A 112 2.85 -9.89 3.28
C ALA A 112 3.02 -10.45 1.85
N VAL A 113 3.74 -11.56 1.73
CA VAL A 113 3.89 -12.32 0.49
C VAL A 113 3.56 -13.78 0.77
N MET A 114 2.75 -14.37 -0.08
CA MET A 114 2.37 -15.77 -0.02
C MET A 114 2.50 -16.38 -1.41
N PHE A 115 3.11 -17.55 -1.50
CA PHE A 115 3.36 -18.26 -2.75
C PHE A 115 3.31 -19.77 -2.52
N TRP A 116 2.96 -20.49 -3.57
CA TRP A 116 2.96 -21.95 -3.57
C TRP A 116 4.33 -22.48 -3.98
N ARG A 117 4.74 -23.62 -3.42
CA ARG A 117 5.96 -24.32 -3.83
C ARG A 117 5.69 -25.79 -4.11
N LYS A 118 6.36 -26.33 -5.12
CA LYS A 118 6.45 -27.77 -5.41
C LYS A 118 7.92 -28.14 -5.53
N ASP A 119 8.34 -29.18 -4.80
CA ASP A 119 9.72 -29.68 -4.83
C ASP A 119 10.81 -28.62 -4.56
N GLY A 120 10.47 -27.56 -3.82
CA GLY A 120 11.37 -26.47 -3.48
C GLY A 120 11.35 -25.28 -4.45
N GLU A 121 10.68 -25.39 -5.59
CA GLU A 121 10.53 -24.32 -6.57
C GLU A 121 9.18 -23.60 -6.40
N GLU A 122 9.19 -22.28 -6.62
CA GLU A 122 7.97 -21.45 -6.59
C GLU A 122 7.10 -21.74 -7.82
N LEU A 123 5.81 -21.96 -7.58
CA LEU A 123 4.82 -22.13 -8.62
C LEU A 123 4.22 -20.77 -8.99
N HIS A 124 4.40 -20.39 -10.25
CA HIS A 124 3.79 -19.19 -10.82
C HIS A 124 2.58 -19.50 -11.73
N GLU A 125 2.52 -20.71 -12.29
CA GLU A 125 1.40 -21.16 -13.13
C GLU A 125 0.28 -21.75 -12.25
N GLU A 126 -0.97 -21.59 -12.69
CA GLU A 126 -2.17 -22.12 -12.01
C GLU A 126 -2.40 -21.60 -10.57
N VAL A 127 -1.73 -20.48 -10.23
CA VAL A 127 -1.87 -19.78 -8.96
C VAL A 127 -2.61 -18.46 -9.16
N GLU A 128 -3.62 -18.21 -8.34
CA GLU A 128 -4.36 -16.94 -8.30
C GLU A 128 -4.12 -16.24 -6.96
N HIS A 129 -3.46 -15.08 -6.99
CA HIS A 129 -3.23 -14.26 -5.80
C HIS A 129 -4.42 -13.34 -5.55
N GLY A 130 -4.98 -13.42 -4.35
CA GLY A 130 -5.98 -12.48 -3.87
C GLY A 130 -5.36 -11.15 -3.40
N GLU A 131 -6.23 -10.18 -3.15
CA GLU A 131 -5.87 -8.90 -2.55
C GLU A 131 -5.59 -9.06 -1.04
N ILE A 132 -4.84 -8.11 -0.48
CA ILE A 132 -4.71 -7.95 0.96
C ILE A 132 -5.91 -7.16 1.45
N LEU A 133 -6.69 -7.75 2.35
CA LEU A 133 -7.91 -7.17 2.88
C LEU A 133 -7.76 -6.83 4.38
N PRO A 134 -8.31 -5.70 4.83
CA PRO A 134 -8.27 -5.32 6.24
C PRO A 134 -9.30 -6.10 7.07
N ASN A 135 -8.94 -6.40 8.32
CA ASN A 135 -9.83 -6.92 9.35
C ASN A 135 -10.33 -5.79 10.27
N HIS A 136 -11.43 -6.05 10.99
CA HIS A 136 -12.04 -5.09 11.91
C HIS A 136 -11.18 -4.74 13.14
N ASP A 137 -10.23 -5.61 13.49
CA ASP A 137 -9.28 -5.43 14.60
C ASP A 137 -8.00 -4.68 14.18
N GLY A 138 -7.91 -4.28 12.91
CA GLY A 138 -6.76 -3.60 12.34
C GLY A 138 -5.61 -4.52 11.92
N SER A 139 -5.80 -5.84 11.94
CA SER A 139 -4.93 -6.80 11.24
C SER A 139 -5.34 -6.96 9.77
N PHE A 140 -4.62 -7.78 9.01
CA PHE A 140 -4.86 -8.04 7.59
C PHE A 140 -5.03 -9.52 7.29
N GLN A 141 -5.62 -9.81 6.14
CA GLN A 141 -5.77 -11.15 5.59
C GLN A 141 -5.50 -11.19 4.09
N MET A 142 -5.13 -12.36 3.58
CA MET A 142 -4.97 -12.63 2.14
C MET A 142 -5.21 -14.11 1.84
N SER A 143 -5.52 -14.40 0.57
CA SER A 143 -5.60 -15.77 0.07
C SER A 143 -4.81 -15.95 -1.23
N VAL A 144 -4.25 -17.14 -1.43
CA VAL A 144 -3.65 -17.57 -2.70
C VAL A 144 -4.17 -18.95 -3.07
N ASP A 145 -4.84 -19.03 -4.22
CA ASP A 145 -5.54 -20.22 -4.68
C ASP A 145 -4.69 -21.00 -5.70
N LEU A 146 -4.53 -22.31 -5.49
CA LEU A 146 -3.88 -23.23 -6.40
C LEU A 146 -4.92 -24.10 -7.11
N LYS A 147 -4.93 -24.07 -8.45
CA LYS A 147 -5.79 -24.98 -9.23
C LYS A 147 -5.16 -26.37 -9.30
N LEU A 148 -5.99 -27.39 -9.12
CA LEU A 148 -5.56 -28.80 -9.07
C LEU A 148 -5.51 -29.48 -10.45
N SER A 149 -5.67 -28.74 -11.55
CA SER A 149 -5.63 -29.29 -12.91
C SER A 149 -4.27 -29.90 -13.28
N SER A 150 -3.19 -29.43 -12.66
CA SER A 150 -1.81 -29.87 -12.89
C SER A 150 -1.23 -30.77 -11.78
N VAL A 151 -1.97 -31.00 -10.69
CA VAL A 151 -1.49 -31.76 -9.53
C VAL A 151 -2.28 -33.05 -9.37
N THR A 152 -1.66 -34.18 -9.70
CA THR A 152 -2.22 -35.51 -9.43
C THR A 152 -2.33 -35.71 -7.92
N PRO A 153 -3.45 -36.27 -7.39
CA PRO A 153 -3.61 -36.54 -5.96
C PRO A 153 -2.47 -37.35 -5.32
N GLU A 154 -1.77 -38.13 -6.14
CA GLU A 154 -0.61 -38.96 -5.80
C GLU A 154 0.62 -38.14 -5.38
N ASP A 155 0.72 -36.87 -5.79
CA ASP A 155 1.87 -36.00 -5.50
C ASP A 155 1.84 -35.44 -4.07
N TRP A 156 0.72 -35.55 -3.36
CA TRP A 156 0.57 -35.05 -1.98
C TRP A 156 0.85 -36.11 -0.90
N THR A 157 0.94 -37.39 -1.27
CA THR A 157 1.20 -38.48 -0.32
C THR A 157 2.66 -38.91 -0.37
N LYS A 158 3.52 -38.17 0.34
CA LYS A 158 4.78 -38.69 0.90
C LYS A 158 5.04 -38.14 2.28
#